data_AF-H1SIX4-F1
#
_entry.id   AF-H1SIX4-F1
#
_cell.length_a   1.000
_cell.length_b   1.000
_cell.length_c   1.000
_cell.angle_alpha   90.00
_cell.angle_beta   90.00
_cell.angle_gamma   90.00
#
_symmetry.space_group_name_H-M   'P 1'
#
loop_
_entity.id
_entity.type
_entity.pdbx_description
1 polymer ?
#
loop_
_entity_poly.entity_id
_entity_poly.type
_entity_poly.pdbx_seq_one_letter_code
_entity_poly.pdbx_strand_id
1 'polypeptide(L)' 'MRIRSQKDFASGLMFILVGLCFSWVARGYSMGTAAKMGPGYFPFLLGLV' A
#
# COMPACT_ATOMS: atom_id res chain seq x y z
N MET A 1 4.46 -10.31 -27.58
CA MET A 1 5.10 -9.23 -26.78
C MET A 1 6.45 -9.74 -26.29
N ARG A 2 7.57 -9.15 -26.73
CA ARG A 2 8.91 -9.51 -26.25
C ARG A 2 9.24 -8.54 -25.12
N ILE A 3 9.29 -9.02 -23.88
CA ILE A 3 9.70 -8.20 -22.74
C ILE A 3 11.16 -7.81 -22.99
N ARG A 4 11.38 -6.55 -23.39
CA ARG A 4 12.70 -6.03 -23.81
C ARG A 4 13.71 -6.06 -22.66
N SER A 5 13.21 -5.93 -21.43
CA SER A 5 13.99 -5.99 -20.21
C SER A 5 13.19 -6.75 -19.15
N GLN A 6 13.56 -8.00 -18.90
CA GLN A 6 12.96 -8.80 -17.84
C GLN A 6 13.20 -8.18 -16.46
N LYS A 7 14.27 -7.40 -16.31
CA LYS A 7 14.59 -6.68 -15.07
C LYS A 7 13.60 -5.56 -14.79
N ASP A 8 13.19 -4.80 -15.80
CA ASP A 8 12.19 -3.72 -15.63
C ASP A 8 10.79 -4.28 -15.38
N PHE A 9 10.47 -5.42 -16.00
CA PHE A 9 9.23 -6.12 -15.69
C PHE A 9 9.24 -6.70 -14.26
N ALA A 10 10.36 -7.29 -13.84
CA ALA A 10 10.51 -7.82 -12.49
C ALA A 10 10.46 -6.71 -11.44
N SER A 11 11.13 -5.57 -11.65
CA SER A 11 11.06 -4.43 -10.72
C SER A 11 9.65 -3.84 -10.64
N GLY A 12 8.96 -3.70 -11.78
CA GLY A 12 7.55 -3.31 -11.80
C GLY A 12 6.65 -4.27 -11.02
N LEU A 13 6.87 -5.58 -11.18
CA LEU A 13 6.14 -6.60 -10.42
C LEU A 13 6.46 -6.53 -8.92
N MET A 14 7.71 -6.26 -8.53
CA MET A 14 8.09 -6.07 -7.13
C MET A 14 7.34 -4.89 -6.49
N PHE A 15 7.27 -3.73 -7.16
CA PHE A 15 6.51 -2.59 -6.64
C PHE A 15 5.03 -2.88 -6.47
N ILE A 16 4.41 -3.61 -7.41
CA ILE A 16 3.00 -4.03 -7.32
C ILE A 16 2.80 -4.97 -6.13
N LEU A 17 3.64 -5.99 -5.98
CA LEU A 17 3.54 -6.96 -4.89
C LEU A 17 3.72 -6.29 -3.51
N VAL A 18 4.69 -5.40 -3.39
CA VAL A 18 4.93 -4.63 -2.17
C VAL A 18 3.73 -3.73 -1.87
N GLY A 19 3.24 -2.96 -2.85
CA GLY A 19 2.08 -2.08 -2.67
C GLY A 19 0.81 -2.84 -2.25
N LEU A 20 0.57 -4.01 -2.84
CA LEU A 20 -0.55 -4.89 -2.46
C LEU A 20 -0.40 -5.46 -1.05
N CYS A 21 0.81 -5.89 -0.69
CA CYS A 21 1.11 -6.40 0.66
C CYS A 21 0.86 -5.32 1.72
N PHE A 22 1.41 -4.13 1.54
CA PHE A 22 1.17 -2.98 2.42
C PHE A 22 -0.31 -2.63 2.51
N SER A 23 -1.02 -2.59 1.38
CA SER A 23 -2.47 -2.32 1.35
C SER A 23 -3.27 -3.39 2.10
N TRP A 24 -2.86 -4.66 2.01
CA TRP A 24 -3.54 -5.75 2.70
C TRP A 24 -3.32 -5.70 4.23
N VAL A 25 -2.08 -5.49 4.66
CA VAL A 25 -1.73 -5.31 6.08
C VAL A 25 -2.44 -4.07 6.64
N ALA A 26 -2.54 -3.00 5.85
CA ALA A 26 -3.18 -1.76 6.26
C ALA A 26 -4.66 -1.91 6.59
N ARG A 27 -5.36 -2.91 6.01
CA ARG A 27 -6.76 -3.23 6.33
C ARG A 27 -6.96 -3.73 7.76
N GLY A 28 -5.89 -4.22 8.41
CA GLY A 28 -5.92 -4.64 9.80
C GLY A 28 -5.80 -3.48 10.80
N TYR A 29 -5.43 -2.28 10.35
CA TYR A 29 -5.44 -1.11 11.23
C TYR A 29 -6.87 -0.65 11.44
N SER A 30 -7.34 -0.76 12.69
CA SER A 30 -8.60 -0.13 13.08
C SER A 30 -8.47 1.38 12.87
N MET A 31 -9.33 1.94 12.03
CA MET A 31 -9.44 3.40 11.87
C MET A 31 -10.01 4.05 13.13
N GLY A 32 -10.68 3.27 13.99
CA GLY A 32 -11.39 3.79 15.17
C GLY A 32 -12.54 4.72 14.76
N THR A 33 -12.89 5.65 15.66
CA THR A 33 -13.87 6.71 15.40
C THR A 33 -13.13 8.04 15.40
N ALA A 34 -13.65 9.10 14.76
CA ALA A 34 -13.03 10.44 14.81
C ALA A 34 -12.75 10.95 16.24
N ALA A 35 -13.51 10.48 17.25
CA ALA A 35 -13.30 10.78 18.67
C ALA A 35 -12.21 9.93 19.36
N LYS A 36 -11.82 8.78 18.79
CA LYS A 36 -10.74 7.90 19.27
C LYS A 36 -10.05 7.28 18.05
N MET A 37 -9.16 8.06 17.44
CA MET A 37 -8.47 7.68 16.21
C MET A 37 -7.56 6.48 16.47
N GLY A 38 -7.76 5.41 15.69
CA GLY A 38 -6.86 4.26 15.71
C GLY A 38 -5.57 4.54 14.93
N PRO A 39 -4.53 3.69 15.08
CA PRO A 39 -3.20 3.94 14.51
C PRO A 39 -3.18 4.02 12.97
N GLY A 40 -4.22 3.54 12.29
CA GLY A 40 -4.38 3.67 10.84
C GLY A 40 -4.95 5.00 10.36
N TYR A 41 -5.59 5.79 11.24
CA TYR A 41 -6.31 7.01 10.84
C TYR A 41 -5.37 8.12 10.35
N PHE A 42 -4.26 8.33 11.07
CA PHE A 42 -3.29 9.39 10.74
C PHE A 42 -2.48 9.09 9.45
N PRO A 43 -1.88 7.90 9.28
CA PRO A 43 -1.22 7.54 8.02
C PRO A 43 -2.17 7.56 6.81
N PHE A 44 -3.45 7.19 7.00
CA PHE A 44 -4.44 7.21 5.92
C PHE A 44 -4.76 8.63 5.44
N LEU A 45 -4.95 9.59 6.36
CA LEU A 45 -5.18 10.98 5.98
C LEU A 45 -3.96 11.59 5.29
N LEU A 46 -2.75 11.31 5.79
CA LEU A 46 -1.51 11.75 5.13
C LEU A 46 -1.30 11.12 3.76
N GLY A 47 -1.82 9.92 3.51
CA GLY A 47 -1.77 9.28 2.19
C GLY A 47 -2.82 9.80 1.21
N LEU A 48 -3.87 10.47 1.69
CA LEU A 48 -4.95 11.00 0.87
C LEU A 48 -4.64 12.38 0.29
N VAL A 49 -3.93 13.23 1.05
CA VAL A 49 -3.52 14.60 0.68
C VAL A 49 -2.09 14.59 0.16
#